data_AF-A0A7V3QZW6-F1
#
_entry.id   AF-A0A7V3QZW6-F1
#
_cell.length_a   1.000
_cell.length_b   1.000
_cell.length_c   1.000
_cell.angle_alpha   90.00
_cell.angle_beta   90.00
_cell.angle_gamma   90.00
#
_symmetry.space_group_name_H-M   'P 1'
#
loop_
_entity.id
_entity.type
_entity.pdbx_description
1 polymer ?
#
loop_
_entity_poly.entity_id
_entity_poly.type
_entity_poly.pdbx_seq_one_letter_code
_entity_poly.pdbx_strand_id
1 'polypeptide(L)'
;AARVAAGSVSRRLLEEAGIHIGSCVTGVGGIQSPPAETVSACRGLDPEMPMTDPGAARQVREAIRAAAADGDTLGGSVCILAEGVPPGLGSHVHWDRRLDAKLGAHLFSIPSVKAVELGAGVRVSERRGAEAHDAVYYDVQRGFYRKTNRAGGVEGGISNGETIAVTAYLKPLSTLMKPLDSVDIRTKRAAKAQKERSDVCAVPAAAVIGEAVLALCLAEALLEKVGGDSLGELLRNLEQYKLQVERF
;
A
#
# COMPACT_ATOMS: atom_id res chain seq x y z
N ALA A 1 -3.60 15.57 -1.95
CA ALA A 1 -4.83 15.98 -2.68
C ALA A 1 -4.77 15.58 -4.15
N ALA A 2 -3.93 16.20 -5.01
CA ALA A 2 -3.90 15.90 -6.45
C ALA A 2 -3.71 14.41 -6.79
N ARG A 3 -2.81 13.70 -6.10
CA ARG A 3 -2.64 12.24 -6.28
C ARG A 3 -3.88 11.42 -5.93
N VAL A 4 -4.66 11.86 -4.94
CA VAL A 4 -5.92 11.18 -4.57
C VAL A 4 -6.95 11.39 -5.67
N ALA A 5 -7.07 12.62 -6.20
CA ALA A 5 -7.97 12.90 -7.32
C ALA A 5 -7.62 12.08 -8.58
N ALA A 6 -6.33 12.02 -8.96
CA ALA A 6 -5.88 11.18 -10.06
C ALA A 6 -6.13 9.69 -9.79
N GLY A 7 -5.80 9.22 -8.58
CA GLY A 7 -6.03 7.83 -8.17
C GLY A 7 -7.51 7.45 -8.12
N SER A 8 -8.44 8.39 -7.90
CA SER A 8 -9.88 8.11 -8.01
C SER A 8 -10.29 7.72 -9.43
N VAL A 9 -9.71 8.35 -10.45
CA VAL A 9 -9.95 7.97 -11.86
C VAL A 9 -9.38 6.57 -12.14
N SER A 10 -8.14 6.31 -11.71
CA SER A 10 -7.52 4.98 -11.83
C SER A 10 -8.30 3.91 -11.08
N ARG A 11 -8.81 4.20 -9.88
CA ARG A 11 -9.67 3.29 -9.11
C ARG A 11 -10.94 2.95 -9.88
N ARG A 12 -11.60 3.94 -10.50
CA ARG A 12 -12.81 3.67 -11.32
C ARG A 12 -12.49 2.72 -12.48
N LEU A 13 -11.41 2.96 -13.21
CA LEU A 13 -10.96 2.07 -14.30
C LEU A 13 -10.70 0.65 -13.79
N LEU A 14 -9.99 0.52 -12.66
CA LEU A 14 -9.66 -0.77 -12.07
C LEU A 14 -10.91 -1.54 -11.62
N GLU A 15 -11.92 -0.86 -11.08
CA GLU A 15 -13.16 -1.50 -10.67
C GLU A 15 -13.94 -2.09 -11.85
N GLU A 16 -13.97 -1.41 -13.01
CA GLU A 16 -14.53 -1.98 -14.24
C GLU A 16 -13.77 -3.23 -14.69
N ALA A 17 -12.46 -3.31 -14.40
CA ALA A 17 -11.62 -4.48 -14.66
C ALA A 17 -11.78 -5.59 -13.58
N GLY A 18 -12.60 -5.38 -12.56
CA GLY A 18 -12.83 -6.29 -11.44
C GLY A 18 -11.75 -6.24 -10.35
N ILE A 19 -10.94 -5.18 -10.32
CA ILE A 19 -9.88 -4.97 -9.33
C ILE A 19 -10.40 -4.03 -8.24
N HIS A 20 -10.30 -4.46 -6.99
CA HIS A 20 -10.76 -3.70 -5.83
C HIS A 20 -9.59 -3.38 -4.90
N ILE A 21 -9.60 -2.17 -4.33
CA ILE A 21 -8.52 -1.69 -3.45
C ILE A 21 -9.11 -1.28 -2.10
N GLY A 22 -8.38 -1.56 -1.03
CA GLY A 22 -8.68 -1.10 0.33
C GLY A 22 -7.43 -1.01 1.18
N SER A 23 -7.53 -0.36 2.33
CA SER A 23 -6.41 -0.21 3.25
C SER A 23 -6.83 -0.20 4.71
N CYS A 24 -5.89 -0.48 5.59
CA CYS A 24 -6.05 -0.34 7.03
C CYS A 24 -4.74 0.15 7.67
N VAL A 25 -4.85 0.86 8.78
CA VAL A 25 -3.72 1.23 9.64
C VAL A 25 -3.28 0.00 10.43
N THR A 26 -1.99 -0.34 10.33
CA THR A 26 -1.38 -1.48 11.03
C THR A 26 -0.60 -1.07 12.27
N GLY A 27 -0.32 0.22 12.44
CA GLY A 27 0.18 0.72 13.71
C GLY A 27 0.44 2.21 13.74
N VAL A 28 0.43 2.79 14.94
CA VAL A 28 0.76 4.20 15.21
C VAL A 28 1.48 4.29 16.55
N GLY A 29 2.60 5.01 16.60
CA GLY A 29 3.32 5.27 17.86
C GLY A 29 3.74 4.00 18.62
N GLY A 30 3.99 2.89 17.93
CA GLY A 30 4.36 1.60 18.53
C GLY A 30 3.18 0.67 18.82
N ILE A 31 1.94 1.18 18.84
CA ILE A 31 0.73 0.37 19.02
C ILE A 31 0.40 -0.31 17.70
N GLN A 32 0.26 -1.64 17.70
CA GLN A 32 0.06 -2.45 16.49
C GLN A 32 -1.38 -2.97 16.38
N SER A 33 -1.81 -3.19 15.14
CA SER A 33 -3.04 -3.91 14.77
C SER A 33 -2.71 -4.88 13.64
N PRO A 34 -3.30 -6.09 13.61
CA PRO A 34 -3.08 -6.99 12.49
C PRO A 34 -3.56 -6.34 11.17
N PRO A 35 -2.91 -6.61 10.03
CA PRO A 35 -3.43 -6.14 8.75
C PRO A 35 -4.77 -6.82 8.46
N ALA A 36 -5.63 -6.15 7.69
CA ALA A 36 -6.77 -6.80 7.05
C ALA A 36 -6.26 -7.85 6.06
N GLU A 37 -6.99 -8.96 5.93
CA GLU A 37 -6.67 -10.03 4.97
C GLU A 37 -7.33 -9.80 3.61
N THR A 38 -8.44 -9.07 3.57
CA THR A 38 -9.24 -8.82 2.37
C THR A 38 -9.62 -7.35 2.21
N VAL A 39 -9.93 -6.93 0.98
CA VAL A 39 -10.41 -5.57 0.71
C VAL A 39 -11.78 -5.33 1.37
N SER A 40 -12.62 -6.37 1.43
CA SER A 40 -13.92 -6.30 2.10
C SER A 40 -13.80 -6.03 3.60
N ALA A 41 -12.80 -6.60 4.28
CA ALA A 41 -12.52 -6.34 5.68
C ALA A 41 -12.13 -4.87 5.93
N CYS A 42 -11.46 -4.21 4.99
CA CYS A 42 -11.14 -2.79 5.09
C CYS A 42 -12.38 -1.87 5.03
N ARG A 43 -13.41 -2.26 4.27
CA ARG A 43 -14.61 -1.41 4.04
C ARG A 43 -15.46 -1.20 5.30
N GLY A 44 -15.38 -2.11 6.26
CA GLY A 44 -16.14 -2.05 7.51
C GLY A 44 -15.43 -1.30 8.64
N LEU A 45 -14.23 -0.76 8.40
CA LEU A 45 -13.44 -0.10 9.44
C LEU A 45 -13.91 1.33 9.68
N ASP A 46 -13.59 1.84 10.87
CA ASP A 46 -13.80 3.26 11.19
C ASP A 46 -12.95 4.15 10.26
N PRO A 47 -13.56 5.05 9.47
CA PRO A 47 -12.82 5.91 8.55
C PRO A 47 -11.84 6.87 9.24
N GLU A 48 -12.07 7.25 10.50
CA GLU A 48 -11.14 8.14 11.23
C GLU A 48 -9.89 7.41 11.70
N MET A 49 -10.03 6.12 12.01
CA MET A 49 -8.94 5.26 12.48
C MET A 49 -9.15 3.83 11.98
N PRO A 50 -8.81 3.54 10.70
CA PRO A 50 -9.18 2.30 10.04
C PRO A 50 -8.26 1.16 10.48
N MET A 51 -8.40 0.72 11.73
CA MET A 51 -7.66 -0.39 12.33
C MET A 51 -8.60 -1.58 12.53
N THR A 52 -8.09 -2.79 12.27
CA THR A 52 -8.85 -4.04 12.41
C THR A 52 -9.09 -4.42 13.87
N ASP A 53 -8.21 -4.02 14.79
CA ASP A 53 -8.38 -4.19 16.24
C ASP A 53 -8.97 -2.90 16.87
N PRO A 54 -10.24 -2.93 17.34
CA PRO A 54 -10.86 -1.79 18.01
C PRO A 54 -10.17 -1.40 19.32
N GLY A 55 -9.50 -2.33 20.00
CA GLY A 55 -8.70 -2.08 21.19
C GLY A 55 -7.48 -1.23 20.89
N ALA A 56 -6.68 -1.66 19.91
CA ALA A 56 -5.57 -0.87 19.39
C ALA A 56 -6.02 0.51 18.88
N ALA A 57 -7.17 0.60 18.20
CA ALA A 57 -7.72 1.88 17.74
C ALA A 57 -8.01 2.85 18.89
N ARG A 58 -8.51 2.37 20.04
CA ARG A 58 -8.72 3.22 21.24
C ARG A 58 -7.39 3.71 21.81
N GLN A 59 -6.42 2.81 21.97
CA GLN A 59 -5.08 3.14 22.47
C GLN A 59 -4.38 4.16 21.56
N VAL A 60 -4.51 4.02 20.23
CA VAL A 60 -3.93 4.97 19.27
C VAL A 60 -4.55 6.36 19.42
N ARG A 61 -5.86 6.48 19.60
CA ARG A 61 -6.50 7.80 19.84
C ARG A 61 -5.99 8.44 21.12
N GLU A 62 -5.76 7.67 22.17
CA GLU A 62 -5.15 8.16 23.42
C GLU A 62 -3.69 8.59 23.21
N ALA A 63 -2.89 7.80 22.50
CA ALA A 63 -1.51 8.13 22.18
C ALA A 63 -1.39 9.41 21.34
N ILE A 64 -2.27 9.59 20.35
CA ILE A 64 -2.34 10.84 19.56
C ILE A 64 -2.67 12.03 20.45
N ARG A 65 -3.64 11.90 21.40
CA ARG A 65 -3.96 12.98 22.34
C ARG A 65 -2.80 13.31 23.28
N ALA A 66 -2.08 12.30 23.76
CA ALA A 66 -0.90 12.48 24.59
C ALA A 66 0.22 13.20 23.82
N ALA A 67 0.56 12.73 22.61
CA ALA A 67 1.55 13.38 21.75
C ALA A 67 1.18 14.83 21.42
N ALA A 68 -0.11 15.10 21.19
CA ALA A 68 -0.61 16.46 20.98
C ALA A 68 -0.34 17.37 22.19
N ALA A 69 -0.65 16.89 23.40
CA ALA A 69 -0.41 17.63 24.65
C ALA A 69 1.10 17.86 24.88
N ASP A 70 1.93 16.90 24.48
CA ASP A 70 3.38 17.00 24.55
C ASP A 70 3.99 17.84 23.41
N GLY A 71 3.19 18.28 22.45
CA GLY A 71 3.66 19.03 21.28
C GLY A 71 4.58 18.22 20.37
N ASP A 72 4.42 16.90 20.38
CA ASP A 72 5.15 15.92 19.58
C ASP A 72 4.25 15.32 18.46
N THR A 73 4.79 14.43 17.64
CA THR A 73 4.08 13.80 16.52
C THR A 73 4.35 12.29 16.46
N LEU A 74 3.43 11.55 15.83
CA LEU A 74 3.52 10.09 15.71
C LEU A 74 3.59 9.66 14.24
N GLY A 75 4.43 8.65 14.00
CA GLY A 75 4.49 7.88 12.76
C GLY A 75 3.71 6.57 12.89
N GLY A 76 3.82 5.70 11.89
CA GLY A 76 3.09 4.45 11.88
C GLY A 76 3.20 3.68 10.57
N SER A 77 2.28 2.75 10.35
CA SER A 77 2.23 1.92 9.16
C SER A 77 0.80 1.71 8.67
N VAL A 78 0.68 1.54 7.35
CA VAL A 78 -0.59 1.24 6.66
C VAL A 78 -0.39 0.03 5.75
N CYS A 79 -1.32 -0.91 5.78
CA CYS A 79 -1.43 -2.00 4.82
C CYS A 79 -2.42 -1.60 3.73
N ILE A 80 -2.06 -1.82 2.47
CA ILE A 80 -2.85 -1.49 1.29
C ILE A 80 -2.97 -2.78 0.47
N LEU A 81 -4.20 -3.13 0.11
CA LEU A 81 -4.57 -4.37 -0.55
C LEU A 81 -5.17 -4.08 -1.93
N ALA A 82 -4.88 -4.93 -2.91
CA ALA A 82 -5.62 -5.02 -4.16
C ALA A 82 -6.02 -6.47 -4.47
N GLU A 83 -7.32 -6.71 -4.63
CA GLU A 83 -7.92 -8.00 -4.99
C GLU A 83 -8.40 -8.00 -6.44
N GLY A 84 -8.48 -9.17 -7.06
CA GLY A 84 -8.92 -9.32 -8.45
C GLY A 84 -7.87 -8.97 -9.50
N VAL A 85 -6.63 -8.72 -9.07
CA VAL A 85 -5.51 -8.43 -9.98
C VAL A 85 -5.20 -9.67 -10.82
N PRO A 86 -5.28 -9.61 -12.16
CA PRO A 86 -4.96 -10.76 -12.99
C PRO A 86 -3.48 -11.14 -12.81
N PRO A 87 -3.11 -12.42 -12.91
CA PRO A 87 -1.70 -12.78 -13.01
C PRO A 87 -1.09 -12.12 -14.26
N GLY A 88 0.20 -11.80 -14.23
CA GLY A 88 0.91 -11.30 -15.41
C GLY A 88 1.05 -9.78 -15.56
N LEU A 89 0.64 -8.96 -14.59
CA LEU A 89 0.96 -7.53 -14.56
C LEU A 89 2.42 -7.33 -14.12
N GLY A 90 3.13 -6.41 -14.79
CA GLY A 90 4.57 -6.23 -14.62
C GLY A 90 5.39 -7.22 -15.46
N SER A 91 6.71 -7.20 -15.30
CA SER A 91 7.60 -8.07 -16.06
C SER A 91 8.93 -8.32 -15.36
N HIS A 92 9.49 -9.51 -15.56
CA HIS A 92 10.83 -9.87 -15.08
C HIS A 92 11.94 -9.51 -16.09
N VAL A 93 11.59 -9.05 -17.30
CA VAL A 93 12.56 -8.87 -18.40
C VAL A 93 13.52 -7.71 -18.18
N HIS A 94 13.14 -6.73 -17.38
CA HIS A 94 13.96 -5.58 -17.05
C HIS A 94 13.61 -5.06 -15.65
N TRP A 95 14.61 -4.53 -14.94
CA TRP A 95 14.50 -4.25 -13.50
C TRP A 95 13.42 -3.22 -13.15
N ASP A 96 13.20 -2.22 -14.00
CA ASP A 96 12.21 -1.13 -13.83
C ASP A 96 10.80 -1.53 -14.29
N ARG A 97 10.66 -2.63 -15.03
CA ARG A 97 9.37 -3.20 -15.43
C ARG A 97 8.78 -4.13 -14.39
N ARG A 98 9.56 -4.49 -13.37
CA ARG A 98 9.09 -5.32 -12.27
C ARG A 98 8.04 -4.58 -11.46
N LEU A 99 6.92 -5.24 -11.19
CA LEU A 99 5.78 -4.66 -10.48
C LEU A 99 6.15 -4.27 -9.05
N ASP A 100 6.92 -5.09 -8.34
CA ASP A 100 7.44 -4.80 -7.00
C ASP A 100 8.31 -3.51 -6.99
N ALA A 101 9.15 -3.31 -8.00
CA ALA A 101 9.95 -2.09 -8.17
C ALA A 101 9.07 -0.85 -8.42
N LYS A 102 8.08 -0.96 -9.32
CA LYS A 102 7.11 0.12 -9.58
C LYS A 102 6.30 0.46 -8.33
N LEU A 103 5.73 -0.54 -7.65
CA LEU A 103 5.00 -0.38 -6.40
C LEU A 103 5.86 0.32 -5.34
N GLY A 104 7.10 -0.11 -5.17
CA GLY A 104 8.08 0.52 -4.30
C GLY A 104 8.27 2.00 -4.64
N ALA A 105 8.58 2.33 -5.89
CA ALA A 105 8.78 3.71 -6.33
C ALA A 105 7.56 4.60 -6.07
N HIS A 106 6.36 4.11 -6.42
CA HIS A 106 5.10 4.80 -6.18
C HIS A 106 4.88 5.08 -4.68
N LEU A 107 5.04 4.08 -3.82
CA LEU A 107 4.80 4.22 -2.37
C LEU A 107 5.89 5.03 -1.66
N PHE A 108 7.17 4.86 -2.00
CA PHE A 108 8.26 5.70 -1.48
C PHE A 108 8.11 7.17 -1.86
N SER A 109 7.39 7.47 -2.94
CA SER A 109 7.10 8.84 -3.33
C SER A 109 6.08 9.54 -2.42
N ILE A 110 5.39 8.81 -1.53
CA ILE A 110 4.45 9.39 -0.57
C ILE A 110 5.25 10.11 0.52
N PRO A 111 4.94 11.39 0.83
CA PRO A 111 5.63 12.12 1.88
C PRO A 111 5.66 11.34 3.20
N SER A 112 6.81 11.37 3.88
CA SER A 112 7.09 10.67 5.14
C SER A 112 7.22 9.15 5.06
N VAL A 113 6.96 8.48 3.93
CA VAL A 113 7.26 7.04 3.80
C VAL A 113 8.78 6.82 3.85
N LYS A 114 9.21 5.87 4.68
CA LYS A 114 10.62 5.50 4.91
C LYS A 114 10.92 4.03 4.68
N ALA A 115 9.89 3.17 4.65
CA ALA A 115 10.02 1.77 4.25
C ALA A 115 8.74 1.29 3.57
N VAL A 116 8.88 0.30 2.69
CA VAL A 116 7.78 -0.38 1.99
C VAL A 116 8.07 -1.87 2.01
N GLU A 117 7.07 -2.68 2.32
CA GLU A 117 7.15 -4.14 2.38
C GLU A 117 6.05 -4.77 1.53
N LEU A 118 6.36 -5.85 0.81
CA LEU A 118 5.35 -6.69 0.14
C LEU A 118 5.10 -7.96 0.96
N GLY A 119 3.84 -8.34 1.10
CA GLY A 119 3.41 -9.57 1.76
C GLY A 119 3.97 -9.71 3.18
N ALA A 120 4.77 -10.76 3.41
CA ALA A 120 5.42 -11.02 4.69
C ALA A 120 6.56 -10.04 5.02
N GLY A 121 6.99 -9.21 4.06
CA GLY A 121 7.96 -8.14 4.29
C GLY A 121 9.31 -8.63 4.78
N VAL A 122 9.94 -7.88 5.67
CA VAL A 122 11.27 -8.22 6.21
C VAL A 122 11.29 -9.60 6.89
N ARG A 123 10.16 -10.05 7.45
CA ARG A 123 10.04 -11.36 8.12
C ARG A 123 10.28 -12.54 7.18
N VAL A 124 10.19 -12.35 5.86
CA VAL A 124 10.52 -13.41 4.90
C VAL A 124 12.02 -13.73 4.89
N SER A 125 12.88 -12.73 5.17
CA SER A 125 14.34 -12.89 5.18
C SER A 125 14.87 -13.71 6.35
N GLU A 126 14.04 -13.88 7.39
CA GLU A 126 14.35 -14.67 8.59
C GLU A 126 13.97 -16.14 8.43
N ARG A 127 13.33 -16.51 7.31
CA ARG A 127 12.81 -17.86 7.06
C ARG A 127 13.72 -18.68 6.16
N ARG A 128 13.65 -20.00 6.32
CA ARG A 128 14.20 -20.95 5.34
C ARG A 128 13.31 -20.98 4.10
N GLY A 129 13.89 -21.29 2.93
CA GLY A 129 13.16 -21.29 1.65
C GLY A 129 11.85 -22.08 1.67
N ALA A 130 11.82 -23.24 2.34
CA ALA A 130 10.61 -24.07 2.47
C ALA A 130 9.44 -23.37 3.19
N GLU A 131 9.72 -22.37 4.03
CA GLU A 131 8.73 -21.62 4.83
C GLU A 131 8.54 -20.18 4.32
N ALA A 132 9.41 -19.74 3.42
CA ALA A 132 9.45 -18.38 2.87
C ALA A 132 8.49 -18.22 1.69
N HIS A 133 8.38 -19.24 0.84
CA HIS A 133 7.67 -19.16 -0.43
C HIS A 133 6.23 -19.68 -0.34
N ASP A 134 5.45 -19.36 -1.38
CA ASP A 134 4.08 -19.79 -1.52
C ASP A 134 4.01 -20.95 -2.52
N ALA A 135 3.66 -22.14 -2.04
CA ALA A 135 3.54 -23.31 -2.90
C ALA A 135 2.37 -23.15 -3.87
N VAL A 136 2.59 -23.55 -5.12
CA VAL A 136 1.59 -23.52 -6.19
C VAL A 136 0.77 -24.80 -6.17
N TYR A 137 -0.54 -24.65 -6.21
CA TYR A 137 -1.53 -25.70 -6.31
C TYR A 137 -2.41 -25.48 -7.54
N TYR A 138 -3.12 -26.51 -7.98
CA TYR A 138 -4.04 -26.46 -9.10
C TYR A 138 -5.39 -27.06 -8.71
N ASP A 139 -6.47 -26.42 -9.14
CA ASP A 139 -7.84 -26.92 -9.04
C ASP A 139 -8.56 -26.66 -10.37
N VAL A 140 -9.41 -27.59 -10.82
CA VAL A 140 -10.02 -27.50 -12.15
C VAL A 140 -11.01 -26.33 -12.29
N GLN A 141 -11.58 -25.84 -11.19
CA GLN A 141 -12.52 -24.73 -11.18
C GLN A 141 -11.81 -23.39 -10.94
N ARG A 142 -10.73 -23.39 -10.15
CA ARG A 142 -9.98 -22.16 -9.78
C ARG A 142 -8.76 -21.87 -10.67
N GLY A 143 -8.20 -22.89 -11.33
CA GLY A 143 -6.88 -22.82 -11.97
C GLY A 143 -5.73 -22.89 -10.95
N PHE A 144 -4.60 -22.27 -11.28
CA PHE A 144 -3.44 -22.19 -10.38
C PHE A 144 -3.71 -21.24 -9.20
N TYR A 145 -3.35 -21.66 -7.98
CA TYR A 145 -3.54 -20.86 -6.78
C TYR A 145 -2.48 -21.14 -5.71
N ARG A 146 -2.42 -20.28 -4.69
CA ARG A 146 -1.59 -20.47 -3.49
C ARG A 146 -2.46 -20.59 -2.24
N LYS A 147 -1.96 -21.34 -1.26
CA LYS A 147 -2.59 -21.45 0.07
C LYS A 147 -2.15 -20.35 1.03
N THR A 148 -1.03 -19.70 0.73
CA THR A 148 -0.44 -18.61 1.50
C THR A 148 -0.06 -17.49 0.55
N ASN A 149 0.09 -16.28 1.09
CA ASN A 149 0.44 -15.11 0.31
C ASN A 149 1.59 -14.32 0.96
N ARG A 150 2.70 -15.02 1.22
CA ARG A 150 3.92 -14.43 1.79
C ARG A 150 4.61 -13.50 0.80
N ALA A 151 4.48 -13.78 -0.49
CA ALA A 151 5.00 -12.94 -1.58
C ALA A 151 4.20 -11.64 -1.76
N GLY A 152 2.99 -11.53 -1.19
CA GLY A 152 2.15 -10.34 -1.31
C GLY A 152 1.64 -10.11 -2.73
N GLY A 153 1.27 -11.19 -3.42
CA GLY A 153 0.68 -11.16 -4.76
C GLY A 153 1.68 -10.95 -5.91
N VAL A 154 2.99 -10.87 -5.63
CA VAL A 154 4.01 -10.59 -6.64
C VAL A 154 5.16 -11.59 -6.57
N GLU A 155 5.45 -12.27 -7.67
CA GLU A 155 6.58 -13.19 -7.81
C GLU A 155 7.40 -12.83 -9.04
N GLY A 156 8.73 -12.73 -8.91
CA GLY A 156 9.61 -12.35 -10.02
C GLY A 156 9.31 -10.96 -10.60
N GLY A 157 8.66 -10.07 -9.84
CA GLY A 157 8.20 -8.77 -10.34
C GLY A 157 6.93 -8.84 -11.19
N ILE A 158 6.15 -9.92 -11.10
CA ILE A 158 4.91 -10.12 -11.84
C ILE A 158 3.78 -10.46 -10.87
N SER A 159 2.58 -9.91 -11.07
CA SER A 159 1.40 -10.30 -10.28
C SER A 159 1.09 -11.78 -10.48
N ASN A 160 0.76 -12.49 -9.40
CA ASN A 160 0.61 -13.94 -9.43
C ASN A 160 -0.85 -14.43 -9.30
N GLY A 161 -1.81 -13.49 -9.25
CA GLY A 161 -3.25 -13.74 -9.11
C GLY A 161 -3.77 -13.70 -7.66
N GLU A 162 -2.89 -13.78 -6.66
CA GLU A 162 -3.25 -13.56 -5.25
C GLU A 162 -3.36 -12.06 -4.95
N THR A 163 -3.93 -11.72 -3.79
CA THR A 163 -4.05 -10.32 -3.33
C THR A 163 -2.69 -9.63 -3.31
N ILE A 164 -2.57 -8.49 -4.00
CA ILE A 164 -1.40 -7.64 -3.81
C ILE A 164 -1.51 -7.00 -2.44
N ALA A 165 -0.55 -7.26 -1.56
CA ALA A 165 -0.52 -6.76 -0.20
C ALA A 165 0.78 -6.01 0.05
N VAL A 166 0.68 -4.71 0.33
CA VAL A 166 1.84 -3.84 0.53
C VAL A 166 1.68 -3.02 1.80
N THR A 167 2.72 -2.96 2.63
CA THR A 167 2.74 -2.13 3.84
C THR A 167 3.70 -0.97 3.66
N ALA A 168 3.24 0.26 3.93
CA ALA A 168 4.06 1.47 3.91
C ALA A 168 4.27 2.00 5.34
N TYR A 169 5.51 2.32 5.67
CA TYR A 169 5.92 2.80 7.00
C TYR A 169 6.27 4.29 6.93
N LEU A 170 5.58 5.08 7.74
CA LEU A 170 5.70 6.53 7.79
C LEU A 170 6.45 6.96 9.04
N LYS A 171 7.44 7.82 8.86
CA LYS A 171 8.05 8.54 9.99
C LYS A 171 7.06 9.56 10.60
N PRO A 172 7.25 9.96 11.86
CA PRO A 172 6.55 11.10 12.44
C PRO A 172 6.72 12.38 11.62
N LEU A 173 5.75 13.30 11.74
CA LEU A 173 5.80 14.59 11.05
C LEU A 173 6.98 15.42 11.56
N SER A 174 7.69 16.09 10.66
CA SER A 174 8.97 16.75 11.02
C SER A 174 8.80 18.08 11.73
N THR A 175 7.59 18.66 11.69
CA THR A 175 7.26 19.90 12.37
C THR A 175 6.62 19.57 13.71
N LEU A 176 7.29 19.97 14.79
CA LEU A 176 6.82 19.76 16.16
C LEU A 176 6.34 21.09 16.77
N MET A 177 5.34 21.03 17.65
CA MET A 177 4.91 22.20 18.42
C MET A 177 5.93 22.56 19.51
N LYS A 178 6.75 21.60 19.94
CA LYS A 178 8.04 21.83 20.61
C LYS A 178 9.18 21.70 19.58
N PRO A 179 9.67 22.80 19.00
CA PRO A 179 10.57 22.70 17.86
C PRO A 179 11.94 22.12 18.23
N LEU A 180 12.52 21.38 17.28
CA LEU A 180 13.90 20.90 17.36
C LEU A 180 14.89 22.06 17.22
N ASP A 181 16.11 21.81 17.69
CA ASP A 181 17.25 22.66 17.37
C ASP A 181 17.51 22.68 15.87
N SER A 182 17.87 23.85 15.36
CA SER A 182 18.16 24.11 13.97
C SER A 182 19.18 25.26 13.86
N VAL A 183 19.40 25.73 12.64
CA VAL A 183 20.33 26.83 12.35
C VAL A 183 19.65 27.79 11.39
N ASP A 184 19.74 29.09 11.68
CA ASP A 184 19.36 30.12 10.72
C ASP A 184 20.38 30.14 9.56
N ILE A 185 19.93 29.84 8.35
CA ILE A 185 20.80 29.65 7.19
C ILE A 185 21.50 30.94 6.72
N ARG A 186 20.99 32.12 7.09
CA ARG A 186 21.59 33.42 6.72
C ARG A 186 22.70 33.81 7.68
N THR A 187 22.45 33.64 8.97
CA THR A 187 23.34 34.07 10.05
C THR A 187 24.29 32.96 10.52
N LYS A 188 24.01 31.70 10.19
CA LYS A 188 24.71 30.49 10.65
C LYS A 188 24.69 30.33 12.18
N ARG A 189 23.69 30.90 12.87
CA ARG A 189 23.54 30.83 14.32
C ARG A 189 22.47 29.82 14.73
N ALA A 190 22.61 29.29 15.95
CA ALA A 190 21.62 28.39 16.54
C ALA A 190 20.23 29.05 16.55
N ALA A 191 19.24 28.30 16.09
CA ALA A 191 17.84 28.70 16.02
C ALA A 191 16.94 27.50 16.35
N LYS A 192 15.63 27.73 16.43
CA LYS A 192 14.63 26.67 16.53
C LYS A 192 14.00 26.43 15.16
N ALA A 193 13.64 25.19 14.85
CA ALA A 193 12.94 24.86 13.62
C ALA A 193 11.61 25.63 13.51
N GLN A 194 11.23 26.03 12.30
CA GLN A 194 9.96 26.71 12.06
C GLN A 194 8.77 25.76 12.19
N LYS A 195 7.63 26.32 12.61
CA LYS A 195 6.36 25.61 12.76
C LYS A 195 5.50 25.86 11.53
N GLU A 196 5.32 24.84 10.70
CA GLU A 196 4.53 24.89 9.48
C GLU A 196 3.13 24.28 9.62
N ARG A 197 3.01 23.15 10.33
CA ARG A 197 1.75 22.42 10.52
C ARG A 197 1.60 21.97 11.97
N SER A 198 0.35 21.81 12.40
CA SER A 198 -0.02 21.41 13.76
C SER A 198 -0.55 19.96 13.86
N ASP A 199 -0.61 19.24 12.75
CA ASP A 199 -1.08 17.84 12.76
C ASP A 199 -0.13 16.95 13.57
N VAL A 200 -0.71 16.02 14.32
CA VAL A 200 0.04 15.12 15.21
C VAL A 200 0.33 13.79 14.54
N CYS A 201 -0.59 13.27 13.74
CA CYS A 201 -0.46 11.99 13.05
C CYS A 201 -1.12 12.06 11.67
N ALA A 202 -0.40 11.65 10.63
CA ALA A 202 -0.90 11.62 9.25
C ALA A 202 -1.15 10.19 8.73
N VAL A 203 -1.03 9.17 9.60
CA VAL A 203 -1.08 7.75 9.20
C VAL A 203 -2.45 7.34 8.64
N PRO A 204 -3.61 7.70 9.23
CA PRO A 204 -4.91 7.40 8.62
C PRO A 204 -5.09 8.03 7.24
N ALA A 205 -4.67 9.29 7.06
CA ALA A 205 -4.71 9.95 5.77
C ALA A 205 -3.76 9.29 4.75
N ALA A 206 -2.63 8.74 5.20
CA ALA A 206 -1.70 8.01 4.35
C ALA A 206 -2.28 6.70 3.82
N ALA A 207 -3.24 6.09 4.52
CA ALA A 207 -3.95 4.91 4.03
C ALA A 207 -4.71 5.24 2.72
N VAL A 208 -5.47 6.35 2.72
CA VAL A 208 -6.18 6.86 1.53
C VAL A 208 -5.23 7.26 0.40
N ILE A 209 -4.11 7.91 0.73
CA ILE A 209 -3.09 8.26 -0.27
C ILE A 209 -2.45 6.99 -0.85
N GLY A 210 -2.19 5.99 -0.02
CA GLY A 210 -1.65 4.70 -0.39
C GLY A 210 -2.56 3.96 -1.37
N GLU A 211 -3.87 3.92 -1.10
CA GLU A 211 -4.87 3.37 -2.02
C GLU A 211 -4.82 4.03 -3.40
N ALA A 212 -4.77 5.37 -3.43
CA ALA A 212 -4.73 6.14 -4.67
C ALA A 212 -3.44 5.90 -5.47
N VAL A 213 -2.31 5.82 -4.78
CA VAL A 213 -1.00 5.58 -5.39
C VAL A 213 -0.87 4.15 -5.91
N LEU A 214 -1.42 3.16 -5.18
CA LEU A 214 -1.52 1.78 -5.65
C LEU A 214 -2.42 1.70 -6.90
N ALA A 215 -3.56 2.40 -6.89
CA ALA A 215 -4.47 2.44 -8.03
C ALA A 215 -3.80 3.00 -9.29
N LEU A 216 -3.01 4.08 -9.17
CA LEU A 216 -2.23 4.63 -10.28
C LEU A 216 -1.25 3.60 -10.85
N CYS A 217 -0.45 2.97 -10.00
CA CYS A 217 0.53 1.97 -10.41
C CYS A 217 -0.12 0.75 -11.11
N LEU A 218 -1.24 0.25 -10.57
CA LEU A 218 -1.93 -0.91 -11.15
C LEU A 218 -2.67 -0.56 -12.44
N ALA A 219 -3.24 0.64 -12.54
CA ALA A 219 -3.86 1.09 -13.79
C ALA A 219 -2.82 1.23 -14.91
N GLU A 220 -1.65 1.79 -14.62
CA GLU A 220 -0.53 1.86 -15.57
C GLU A 220 -0.08 0.46 -16.02
N ALA A 221 0.12 -0.47 -15.07
CA ALA A 221 0.53 -1.83 -15.38
C ALA A 221 -0.54 -2.61 -16.18
N LEU A 222 -1.83 -2.39 -15.88
CA LEU A 222 -2.94 -2.97 -16.62
C LEU A 222 -2.97 -2.45 -18.06
N LEU A 223 -2.93 -1.13 -18.24
CA LEU A 223 -2.93 -0.48 -19.55
C LEU A 223 -1.72 -0.92 -20.40
N GLU A 224 -0.53 -1.04 -19.79
CA GLU A 224 0.66 -1.58 -20.48
C GLU A 224 0.45 -3.04 -20.93
N LYS A 225 -0.25 -3.84 -20.14
CA LYS A 225 -0.44 -5.28 -20.41
C LYS A 225 -1.51 -5.57 -21.46
N VAL A 226 -2.65 -4.87 -21.42
CA VAL A 226 -3.83 -5.17 -22.25
C VAL A 226 -4.14 -4.09 -23.29
N GLY A 227 -3.57 -2.89 -23.18
CA GLY A 227 -3.79 -1.78 -24.10
C GLY A 227 -5.25 -1.32 -24.18
N GLY A 228 -5.59 -0.77 -25.35
CA GLY A 228 -6.93 -0.29 -25.71
C GLY A 228 -7.10 1.21 -25.52
N ASP A 229 -7.84 1.82 -26.44
CA ASP A 229 -8.14 3.27 -26.44
C ASP A 229 -9.54 3.58 -25.90
N SER A 230 -10.34 2.55 -25.62
CA SER A 230 -11.67 2.66 -25.02
C SER A 230 -11.87 1.60 -23.94
N LEU A 231 -12.73 1.89 -22.96
CA LEU A 231 -13.03 0.93 -21.89
C LEU A 231 -13.51 -0.41 -22.43
N GLY A 232 -14.40 -0.40 -23.44
CA GLY A 232 -14.90 -1.63 -24.05
C GLY A 232 -13.81 -2.47 -24.72
N GLU A 233 -12.80 -1.84 -25.34
CA GLU A 233 -11.66 -2.55 -25.91
C GLU A 233 -10.75 -3.14 -24.84
N LEU A 234 -10.40 -2.35 -23.83
CA LEU A 234 -9.60 -2.79 -22.69
C LEU A 234 -10.22 -4.01 -22.01
N LEU A 235 -11.53 -3.97 -21.76
CA LEU A 235 -12.24 -5.08 -21.11
C LEU A 235 -12.28 -6.33 -21.99
N ARG A 236 -12.47 -6.21 -23.30
CA ARG A 236 -12.38 -7.35 -24.24
C ARG A 236 -10.98 -7.96 -24.22
N ASN A 237 -9.92 -7.15 -24.28
CA ASN A 237 -8.55 -7.64 -24.26
C ASN A 237 -8.21 -8.34 -22.94
N LEU A 238 -8.67 -7.76 -21.82
CA LEU A 238 -8.51 -8.36 -20.49
C LEU A 238 -9.27 -9.68 -20.36
N GLU A 239 -10.50 -9.77 -20.85
CA GLU A 239 -11.29 -11.00 -20.84
C GLU A 239 -10.62 -12.11 -21.66
N GLN A 240 -10.17 -11.81 -22.89
CA GLN A 240 -9.45 -12.78 -23.70
C GLN A 240 -8.14 -13.22 -23.06
N TYR A 241 -7.44 -12.31 -22.38
CA TYR A 241 -6.24 -12.65 -21.62
C TYR A 241 -6.56 -13.58 -20.45
N LYS A 242 -7.62 -13.32 -19.69
CA LYS A 242 -8.07 -14.19 -18.58
C LYS A 242 -8.43 -15.59 -19.10
N LEU A 243 -9.19 -15.68 -20.19
CA LEU A 243 -9.53 -16.97 -20.84
C LEU A 243 -8.29 -17.72 -21.34
N GLN A 244 -7.27 -17.02 -21.82
CA GLN A 244 -6.00 -17.64 -22.21
C GLN A 244 -5.29 -18.25 -21.00
N VAL A 245 -5.26 -17.53 -19.87
CA VAL A 245 -4.63 -18.00 -18.63
C VAL A 245 -5.38 -19.18 -18.03
N GLU A 246 -6.72 -19.16 -18.05
CA GLU A 246 -7.56 -20.26 -17.55
C GLU A 246 -7.39 -21.57 -18.34
N ARG A 247 -6.96 -21.49 -19.60
CA ARG A 247 -6.73 -22.64 -20.48
C ARG A 247 -5.31 -23.22 -20.39
N PHE A 248 -4.40 -22.55 -19.68
CA PHE A 248 -3.02 -22.99 -19.50
C PHE A 248 -2.94 -24.13 -18.48
#